data_AF-A0A4S4BM76-F1
#
_entry.id   AF-A0A4S4BM76-F1
#
_cell.length_a   1.000
_cell.length_b   1.000
_cell.length_c   1.000
_cell.angle_alpha   90.00
_cell.angle_beta   90.00
_cell.angle_gamma   90.00
#
_symmetry.space_group_name_H-M   'P 1'
#
loop_
_entity.id
_entity.type
_entity.pdbx_description
1 polymer ?
#
loop_
_entity_poly.entity_id
_entity_poly.type
_entity_poly.pdbx_seq_one_letter_code
_entity_poly.pdbx_strand_id
1 'polypeptide(L)'
;MATPNGNAEASIERTDGAEGVVLTFEEAMDRLEGIVARLESSDVPLETAIELYQEGIALSRLCGQKLEQVERRIEQLVEDENGVQRKPFAAGREDAATE
;
A
#
# COMPACT_ATOMS: atom_id res chain seq x y z
N MET A 1 22.17 -38.60 17.45
CA MET A 1 20.80 -38.34 16.99
C MET A 1 20.74 -36.88 16.59
N ALA A 2 20.83 -36.60 15.28
CA ALA A 2 20.66 -35.26 14.75
C ALA A 2 19.15 -35.02 14.56
N THR A 3 18.61 -33.99 15.21
CA THR A 3 17.27 -33.48 14.86
C THR A 3 17.39 -32.68 13.56
N PRO A 4 16.59 -32.98 12.53
CA PRO A 4 16.55 -32.14 11.34
C PRO A 4 15.81 -30.84 11.67
N ASN A 5 16.53 -29.75 11.46
CA ASN A 5 15.99 -28.42 11.30
C ASN A 5 15.04 -28.41 10.09
N GLY A 6 13.87 -27.80 10.23
CA GLY A 6 12.85 -27.70 9.20
C GLY A 6 12.12 -26.37 9.32
N ASN A 7 12.87 -25.26 9.31
CA ASN A 7 12.30 -24.01 8.81
C ASN A 7 12.26 -24.11 7.28
N ALA A 8 11.08 -23.95 6.69
CA ALA A 8 10.92 -23.73 5.25
C ALA A 8 9.46 -23.39 4.92
N GLU A 9 8.92 -22.28 5.43
CA GLU A 9 7.69 -21.71 4.87
C GLU A 9 7.79 -20.17 4.86
N ALA A 10 8.62 -19.66 3.96
CA ALA A 10 8.53 -18.29 3.49
C ALA A 10 8.84 -18.31 1.98
N SER A 11 7.79 -18.36 1.16
CA SER A 11 7.92 -18.26 -0.30
C SER A 11 6.60 -17.79 -0.88
N ILE A 12 6.29 -16.50 -0.72
CA ILE A 12 5.44 -15.78 -1.66
C ILE A 12 6.00 -14.36 -1.84
N GLU A 13 7.15 -14.24 -2.52
CA GLU A 13 7.49 -13.00 -3.19
C GLU A 13 6.78 -12.99 -4.55
N ARG A 14 5.63 -12.32 -4.62
CA ARG A 14 5.07 -11.94 -5.92
C ARG A 14 5.74 -10.65 -6.34
N THR A 15 6.73 -10.80 -7.21
CA THR A 15 7.33 -9.70 -7.97
C THR A 15 6.35 -9.29 -9.07
N ASP A 16 5.68 -8.14 -8.91
CA ASP A 16 5.02 -7.46 -10.02
C ASP A 16 5.90 -6.28 -10.45
N GLY A 17 6.47 -6.41 -11.64
CA GLY A 17 7.33 -5.40 -12.25
C GLY A 17 6.54 -4.21 -12.77
N ALA A 18 6.99 -3.01 -12.43
CA ALA A 18 6.79 -1.79 -13.18
C ALA A 18 7.97 -0.84 -12.90
N GLU A 19 8.56 -0.28 -13.96
CA GLU A 19 9.66 0.66 -13.88
C GLU A 19 9.27 1.95 -13.14
N GLY A 20 10.09 2.31 -12.15
CA GLY A 20 9.80 3.31 -11.13
C GLY A 20 9.71 2.60 -9.79
N VAL A 21 10.72 2.73 -8.93
CA VAL A 21 10.83 2.01 -7.65
C VAL A 21 9.67 2.40 -6.73
N VAL A 22 8.53 1.71 -6.86
CA VAL A 22 7.40 1.82 -5.95
C VAL A 22 7.67 0.83 -4.83
N LEU A 23 8.23 1.32 -3.72
CA LEU A 23 8.46 0.53 -2.51
C LEU A 23 7.17 -0.19 -2.10
N THR A 24 7.26 -1.44 -1.67
CA THR A 24 6.16 -2.17 -1.01
C THR A 24 5.85 -1.54 0.34
N PHE A 25 4.73 -1.93 0.98
CA PHE A 25 4.40 -1.43 2.32
C PHE A 25 5.47 -1.86 3.34
N GLU A 26 5.88 -3.11 3.29
CA GLU A 26 6.88 -3.69 4.21
C GLU A 26 8.24 -3.01 4.05
N GLU A 27 8.72 -2.83 2.81
CA GLU A 27 9.97 -2.12 2.55
C GLU A 27 9.93 -0.65 3.00
N ALA A 28 8.79 0.02 2.80
CA ALA A 28 8.62 1.40 3.24
C ALA A 28 8.61 1.52 4.77
N MET A 29 8.02 0.55 5.46
CA MET A 29 8.02 0.46 6.92
C MET A 29 9.42 0.16 7.48
N ASP A 30 10.13 -0.83 6.95
CA ASP A 30 11.49 -1.16 7.37
C ASP A 30 12.43 0.05 7.22
N ARG A 31 12.32 0.75 6.10
CA ARG A 31 13.09 1.98 5.85
C ARG A 31 12.73 3.10 6.81
N LEU A 32 11.44 3.28 7.12
CA LEU A 32 10.97 4.29 8.07
C LEU A 32 11.49 4.00 9.50
N GLU A 33 11.46 2.73 9.92
CA GLU A 33 12.04 2.30 11.20
C GLU A 33 13.54 2.58 11.28
N GLY A 34 14.28 2.28 10.21
CA GLY A 34 15.70 2.62 10.10
C GLY A 34 15.98 4.11 10.20
N ILE A 35 15.14 4.95 9.58
CA ILE A 35 15.24 6.42 9.67
C ILE A 35 15.00 6.89 11.11
N VAL A 36 13.96 6.38 11.77
CA VAL A 36 13.66 6.72 13.18
C VAL A 36 14.84 6.34 14.07
N ALA A 37 15.34 5.11 13.96
CA ALA A 37 16.49 4.66 14.73
C ALA A 37 17.74 5.52 14.51
N ARG A 38 17.96 6.02 13.28
CA ARG A 38 19.05 6.96 12.99
C ARG A 38 18.79 8.32 13.64
N LEU A 39 17.60 8.88 13.54
CA LEU A 39 17.24 10.17 14.14
C LEU A 39 17.32 10.17 15.68
N GLU A 40 17.14 9.02 16.32
CA GLU A 40 17.32 8.86 17.76
C GLU A 40 18.78 8.82 18.20
N SER A 41 19.71 8.61 17.26
CA SER A 41 21.15 8.65 17.55
C SER A 41 21.63 10.08 17.79
N SER A 42 22.39 10.29 18.87
CA SER A 42 22.91 11.62 19.25
C SER A 42 24.02 12.16 18.35
N ASP A 43 24.52 11.36 17.40
CA ASP A 43 25.65 11.70 16.52
C ASP A 43 25.22 12.14 15.11
N VAL A 44 23.91 12.25 14.84
CA VAL A 44 23.44 12.66 13.51
C VAL A 44 23.62 14.17 13.29
N PRO A 45 24.36 14.60 12.26
CA PRO A 45 24.47 16.02 11.91
C PRO A 45 23.11 16.61 11.56
N LEU A 46 22.89 17.89 11.90
CA LEU A 46 21.61 18.57 11.71
C LEU A 46 21.12 18.51 10.25
N GLU A 47 22.00 18.72 9.27
CA GLU A 47 21.66 18.65 7.84
C GLU A 47 21.14 17.25 7.47
N THR A 48 21.82 16.21 7.91
CA THR A 48 21.39 14.82 7.72
C THR A 48 20.08 14.51 8.44
N ALA A 49 19.87 15.07 9.64
CA ALA A 49 18.61 14.89 10.37
C ALA A 49 17.42 15.49 9.61
N ILE A 50 17.61 16.64 8.95
CA ILE A 50 16.58 17.27 8.11
C ILE A 50 16.25 16.40 6.91
N GLU A 51 17.26 15.85 6.22
CA GLU A 51 17.06 14.93 5.08
C GLU A 51 16.29 13.67 5.51
N LEU A 52 16.74 13.04 6.60
CA LEU A 52 16.10 11.85 7.18
C LEU A 52 14.65 12.13 7.57
N TYR A 53 14.37 13.29 8.17
CA TYR A 53 13.02 13.68 8.53
C TYR A 53 12.12 13.84 7.31
N GLN A 54 12.60 14.51 6.24
CA GLN A 54 11.85 14.67 5.01
C GLN A 54 11.53 13.32 4.36
N GLU A 55 12.52 12.44 4.32
CA GLU A 55 12.36 11.07 3.82
C GLU A 55 11.34 10.28 4.66
N GLY A 56 11.43 10.37 6.00
CA GLY A 56 10.47 9.72 6.91
C GLY A 56 9.04 10.20 6.70
N ILE A 57 8.82 11.50 6.48
CA ILE A 57 7.49 12.04 6.15
C ILE A 57 6.98 11.50 4.81
N ALA A 58 7.84 11.40 3.80
CA ALA A 58 7.46 10.85 2.50
C ALA A 58 7.06 9.37 2.61
N LEU A 59 7.83 8.56 3.35
CA LEU A 59 7.52 7.15 3.60
C LEU A 59 6.24 6.97 4.42
N SER A 60 6.04 7.77 5.47
CA SER A 60 4.80 7.74 6.27
C SER A 60 3.56 8.00 5.40
N ARG A 61 3.63 8.99 4.50
CA ARG A 61 2.55 9.27 3.54
C ARG A 61 2.33 8.11 2.58
N LEU A 62 3.40 7.50 2.06
CA LEU A 62 3.31 6.35 1.18
C LEU A 62 2.60 5.18 1.87
N CYS A 63 2.96 4.87 3.12
CA CYS A 63 2.32 3.83 3.91
C CYS A 63 0.82 4.10 4.10
N GLY A 64 0.46 5.34 4.46
CA GLY A 64 -0.94 5.75 4.60
C GLY A 64 -1.74 5.59 3.29
N GLN A 65 -1.18 5.99 2.15
CA GLN A 65 -1.82 5.83 0.85
C GLN A 65 -2.05 4.37 0.46
N LYS A 66 -1.10 3.48 0.78
CA LYS A 66 -1.25 2.05 0.53
C LYS A 66 -2.37 1.45 1.38
N LEU A 67 -2.44 1.80 2.66
CA LEU A 67 -3.52 1.36 3.55
C LEU A 67 -4.89 1.86 3.06
N GLU A 68 -4.99 3.13 2.65
CA GLU A 68 -6.23 3.70 2.11
C GLU A 68 -6.69 2.98 0.83
N GLN A 69 -5.77 2.57 -0.05
CA GLN A 69 -6.12 1.75 -1.21
C GLN A 69 -6.67 0.38 -0.82
N VAL A 70 -6.07 -0.27 0.18
CA VAL A 70 -6.54 -1.57 0.67
C VAL A 70 -7.92 -1.43 1.30
N GLU A 71 -8.13 -0.41 2.13
CA GLU A 71 -9.41 -0.11 2.77
C GLU A 71 -10.52 0.09 1.73
N ARG A 72 -10.32 0.97 0.73
CA ARG A 72 -11.29 1.18 -0.35
C ARG A 72 -11.62 -0.09 -1.12
N ARG A 73 -10.62 -0.96 -1.33
CA ARG A 73 -10.83 -2.24 -2.04
C ARG A 73 -11.68 -3.19 -1.21
N ILE A 74 -11.48 -3.21 0.12
CA ILE A 74 -12.31 -3.99 1.04
C ILE A 74 -13.74 -3.44 1.07
N GLU A 75 -13.91 -2.13 1.16
CA GLU A 75 -15.23 -1.49 1.15
C GLU A 75 -16.03 -1.85 -0.11
N GLN A 76 -15.41 -1.77 -1.29
CA GLN A 76 -16.05 -2.17 -2.55
C GLN A 76 -16.46 -3.64 -2.54
N LEU A 77 -15.61 -4.53 -2.01
CA LEU A 77 -15.91 -5.97 -1.94
C LEU A 77 -17.09 -6.26 -1.01
N VAL A 78 -17.14 -5.57 0.13
CA VAL A 78 -18.24 -5.67 1.10
C VAL A 78 -19.54 -5.09 0.54
N GLU A 79 -19.48 -4.01 -0.24
CA GLU A 79 -20.65 -3.44 -0.92
C GLU A 79 -21.20 -4.40 -2.00
N ASP A 80 -20.31 -5.10 -2.72
CA ASP A 80 -20.67 -6.14 -3.69
C ASP A 80 -21.31 -7.37 -2.99
N GLU A 81 -20.73 -7.86 -1.88
CA GLU A 81 -21.30 -8.98 -1.10
C GLU A 81 -22.65 -8.63 -0.44
N ASN A 82 -22.84 -7.38 -0.02
CA ASN A 82 -24.11 -6.89 0.53
C ASN A 82 -25.13 -6.47 -0.55
N GLY A 83 -24.79 -6.64 -1.83
CA GLY A 83 -25.74 -6.59 -2.93
C GLY A 83 -26.19 -5.20 -3.38
N VAL A 84 -25.40 -4.14 -3.21
CA VAL A 84 -25.75 -2.81 -3.76
C VAL A 84 -24.96 -2.50 -5.03
N GLN A 85 -25.18 -3.32 -6.05
CA GLN A 85 -24.83 -2.99 -7.43
C GLN A 85 -25.86 -2.01 -8.01
N ARG A 86 -25.69 -0.70 -7.78
CA ARG A 86 -26.43 0.30 -8.57
C ARG A 86 -25.69 0.59 -9.88
N LYS A 87 -25.85 -0.32 -10.85
CA LYS A 87 -25.59 0.01 -12.25
C LYS A 87 -26.60 1.07 -12.72
N PRO A 88 -26.16 2.14 -13.41
CA PRO A 88 -27.08 3.12 -13.97
C PRO A 88 -28.01 2.42 -14.96
N PHE A 89 -29.32 2.63 -14.82
CA PHE A 89 -30.25 2.30 -15.88
C PHE A 89 -29.97 3.26 -17.03
N ALA A 90 -29.39 2.74 -18.12
CA ALA A 90 -29.29 3.47 -19.37
C ALA A 90 -30.70 3.63 -19.99
N ALA A 91 -31.54 4.50 -19.42
CA ALA A 91 -32.72 5.03 -20.09
C ALA A 91 -32.27 6.06 -21.12
N GLY A 92 -31.61 5.58 -22.17
CA GLY A 92 -31.08 6.39 -23.25
C GLY A 92 -31.43 5.78 -24.60
N ARG A 93 -32.68 5.32 -24.79
CA ARG A 93 -33.29 5.22 -26.12
C ARG A 93 -34.80 5.02 -26.05
N GLU A 94 -35.55 6.11 -26.02
CA GLU A 94 -36.95 6.15 -26.49
C GLU A 94 -37.20 7.51 -27.17
N ASP A 95 -36.35 7.83 -28.16
CA ASP A 95 -36.77 8.64 -29.31
C ASP A 95 -37.13 7.66 -30.43
N ALA A 96 -38.33 7.08 -30.33
CA ALA A 96 -38.90 6.31 -31.43
C ALA A 96 -40.42 6.52 -31.44
N ALA A 97 -40.82 7.54 -32.22
CA ALA A 97 -42.02 7.61 -33.03
C ALA A 97 -43.35 7.19 -32.38
N THR A 98 -44.30 8.13 -32.29
CA THR A 98 -45.61 7.98 -32.96
C THR A 98 -46.22 9.38 -33.16
N GLU A 99 -46.81 9.52 -34.35
CA GLU A 99 -47.50 10.66 -34.99
C GLU A 99 -48.41 11.54 -34.12
#